data_AF-A0A9E2H611-F1
#
_entry.id   AF-A0A9E2H611-F1
#
_cell.length_a   1.000
_cell.length_b   1.000
_cell.length_c   1.000
_cell.angle_alpha   90.00
_cell.angle_beta   90.00
_cell.angle_gamma   90.00
#
_symmetry.space_group_name_H-M   'P 1'
#
loop_
_entity.id
_entity.type
_entity.pdbx_description
1 polymer ?
#
loop_
_entity_poly.entity_id
_entity_poly.type
_entity_poly.pdbx_seq_one_letter_code
_entity_poly.pdbx_strand_id
1 'polypeptide(L)'
;SRDLELLGFKQEDKNKEYLEALNSLWMTYEISGVALVDMYTWRWMYKNPEATPAQLKDAVIQIAKDVWNQYYAPAFGEKDVILLAIYSHMINSGLYTPDYPLGHIIAFQIEQYLKKGNLAKDMERMCVQGSITPNLWMEKAVGQSISTKPLLDAAEKALAVIQ
;
A
#
# COMPACT_ATOMS: atom_id res chain seq x y z
N SER A 1 -10.94 10.13 7.35
CA SER A 1 -11.22 11.38 6.59
C SER A 1 -11.91 12.41 7.49
N ARG A 2 -11.67 13.71 7.30
CA ARG A 2 -12.23 14.82 8.11
C ARG A 2 -13.19 15.71 7.32
N ASP A 3 -13.55 15.31 6.11
CA ASP A 3 -14.52 15.96 5.25
C ASP A 3 -15.86 16.21 5.96
N LEU A 4 -16.38 15.23 6.70
CA LEU A 4 -17.62 15.39 7.47
C LEU A 4 -17.49 16.43 8.59
N GLU A 5 -16.36 16.48 9.30
CA GLU A 5 -16.10 17.50 10.33
C GLU A 5 -16.04 18.91 9.72
N LEU A 6 -15.43 19.05 8.54
CA LEU A 6 -15.38 20.31 7.79
C LEU A 6 -16.78 20.77 7.36
N LEU A 7 -17.68 19.83 7.08
CA LEU A 7 -19.09 20.08 6.77
C LEU A 7 -19.97 20.28 8.02
N GLY A 8 -19.40 20.25 9.22
CA GLY A 8 -20.11 20.48 10.49
C GLY A 8 -20.73 19.23 11.11
N PHE A 9 -20.50 18.04 10.55
CA PHE A 9 -20.93 16.77 11.13
C PHE A 9 -19.88 16.25 12.11
N LYS A 10 -20.24 16.20 13.40
CA LYS A 10 -19.40 15.59 14.43
C LYS A 10 -19.44 14.07 14.32
N GLN A 11 -18.29 13.43 14.27
CA GLN A 11 -18.15 11.99 14.49
C GLN A 11 -17.63 11.76 15.91
N GLU A 12 -18.44 11.13 16.76
CA GLU A 12 -18.09 10.85 18.17
C GLU A 12 -17.66 9.40 18.41
N ASP A 13 -17.29 8.67 17.35
CA ASP A 13 -16.83 7.29 17.49
C ASP A 13 -15.44 7.24 18.12
N LYS A 14 -15.37 6.75 19.37
CA LYS A 14 -14.13 6.57 20.14
C LYS A 14 -13.17 5.58 19.48
N ASN A 15 -13.68 4.70 18.61
CA ASN A 15 -12.90 3.71 17.91
C ASN A 15 -12.46 4.17 16.51
N LYS A 16 -12.85 5.37 16.07
CA LYS A 16 -12.59 5.88 14.72
C LYS A 16 -11.12 5.74 14.30
N GLU A 17 -10.19 6.27 15.10
CA GLU A 17 -8.75 6.24 14.75
C GLU A 17 -8.19 4.80 14.69
N TYR A 18 -8.69 3.91 15.55
CA TYR A 18 -8.26 2.51 15.56
C TYR A 18 -8.78 1.75 14.34
N LEU A 19 -10.05 1.96 13.98
CA LEU A 19 -10.66 1.38 12.79
C LEU A 19 -10.02 1.94 11.51
N GLU A 20 -9.70 3.23 11.46
CA GLU A 20 -8.97 3.85 10.36
C GLU A 20 -7.58 3.21 10.19
N ALA A 21 -6.83 2.98 11.28
CA ALA A 21 -5.53 2.31 11.22
C ALA A 21 -5.61 0.88 10.68
N LEU A 22 -6.61 0.09 11.14
CA LEU A 22 -6.84 -1.26 10.62
C LEU A 22 -7.25 -1.23 9.14
N ASN A 23 -8.11 -0.31 8.75
CA ASN A 23 -8.52 -0.14 7.36
C ASN A 23 -7.31 0.23 6.48
N SER A 24 -6.46 1.16 6.91
CA SER A 24 -5.23 1.51 6.19
C SER A 24 -4.28 0.32 6.06
N LEU A 25 -4.17 -0.53 7.08
CA LEU A 25 -3.37 -1.75 7.01
C LEU A 25 -3.96 -2.72 5.97
N TRP A 26 -5.26 -2.99 6.03
CA TRP A 26 -5.93 -3.89 5.09
C TRP A 26 -5.86 -3.42 3.65
N MET A 27 -6.10 -2.13 3.39
CA MET A 27 -5.99 -1.53 2.06
C MET A 27 -4.56 -1.60 1.52
N THR A 28 -3.56 -1.34 2.37
CA THR A 28 -2.14 -1.50 2.00
C THR A 28 -1.80 -2.96 1.71
N TYR A 29 -2.27 -3.87 2.55
CA TYR A 29 -2.00 -5.30 2.42
C TYR A 29 -2.64 -5.89 1.16
N GLU A 30 -3.87 -5.51 0.83
CA GLU A 30 -4.55 -5.94 -0.41
C GLU A 30 -3.79 -5.48 -1.65
N ILE A 31 -3.54 -4.19 -1.81
CA ILE A 31 -2.87 -3.65 -3.01
C ILE A 31 -1.41 -4.10 -3.13
N SER A 32 -0.76 -4.46 -2.01
CA SER A 32 0.58 -5.06 -2.02
C SER A 32 0.62 -6.40 -2.77
N GLY A 33 -0.44 -7.20 -2.71
CA GLY A 33 -0.52 -8.47 -3.43
C GLY A 33 -0.58 -8.25 -4.93
N VAL A 34 -1.41 -7.31 -5.36
CA VAL A 34 -1.49 -6.89 -6.76
C VAL A 34 -0.14 -6.37 -7.25
N ALA A 35 0.53 -5.53 -6.46
CA ALA A 35 1.88 -5.04 -6.74
C ALA A 35 2.90 -6.16 -6.94
N LEU A 36 2.86 -7.21 -6.12
CA LEU A 36 3.73 -8.37 -6.28
C LEU A 36 3.45 -9.12 -7.59
N VAL A 37 2.17 -9.32 -7.94
CA VAL A 37 1.79 -9.95 -9.22
C VAL A 37 2.31 -9.13 -10.41
N ASP A 38 2.21 -7.80 -10.37
CA ASP A 38 2.76 -6.89 -11.40
C ASP A 38 4.27 -7.07 -11.55
N MET A 39 5.02 -6.91 -10.46
CA MET A 39 6.48 -7.07 -10.46
C MET A 39 6.92 -8.44 -10.98
N TYR A 40 6.22 -9.51 -10.57
CA TYR A 40 6.56 -10.86 -10.97
C TYR A 40 6.17 -11.15 -12.42
N THR A 41 5.07 -10.56 -12.91
CA THR A 41 4.68 -10.62 -14.32
C THR A 41 5.75 -9.98 -15.20
N TRP A 42 6.23 -8.78 -14.86
CA TRP A 42 7.33 -8.12 -15.60
C TRP A 42 8.62 -8.94 -15.58
N ARG A 43 9.00 -9.48 -14.40
CA ARG A 43 10.16 -10.38 -14.31
C ARG A 43 10.00 -11.63 -15.17
N TRP A 44 8.80 -12.18 -15.27
CA TRP A 44 8.51 -13.32 -16.12
C TRP A 44 8.61 -12.94 -17.60
N MET A 45 8.04 -11.81 -18.03
CA MET A 45 8.13 -11.34 -19.41
C MET A 45 9.58 -11.08 -19.83
N TYR A 46 10.40 -10.46 -18.98
CA TYR A 46 11.83 -10.25 -19.28
C TYR A 46 12.62 -11.56 -19.45
N LYS A 47 12.18 -12.65 -18.81
CA LYS A 47 12.78 -13.99 -18.99
C LYS A 47 12.22 -14.74 -20.20
N ASN A 48 11.09 -14.30 -20.75
CA ASN A 48 10.36 -14.97 -21.83
C ASN A 48 10.04 -13.96 -22.96
N PRO A 49 11.05 -13.40 -23.65
CA PRO A 49 10.83 -12.32 -24.64
C PRO A 49 9.95 -12.73 -25.82
N GLU A 50 9.90 -14.03 -26.15
CA GLU A 50 9.11 -14.59 -27.25
C GLU A 50 7.74 -15.13 -26.82
N ALA A 51 7.30 -14.82 -25.60
CA ALA A 51 6.03 -15.32 -25.08
C ALA A 51 4.84 -14.83 -25.91
N THR A 52 3.92 -15.75 -26.18
CA THR A 52 2.62 -15.42 -26.76
C THR A 52 1.68 -14.82 -25.70
N PRO A 53 0.63 -14.08 -26.11
CA PRO A 53 -0.38 -13.57 -25.18
C PRO A 53 -1.06 -14.67 -24.34
N ALA A 54 -1.24 -15.87 -24.90
CA ALA A 54 -1.79 -17.01 -24.17
C ALA A 54 -0.84 -17.48 -23.05
N GLN A 55 0.45 -17.60 -23.34
CA GLN A 55 1.46 -17.96 -22.34
C GLN A 55 1.57 -16.88 -21.25
N LEU A 56 1.48 -15.60 -21.61
CA LEU A 56 1.46 -14.51 -20.64
C LEU A 56 0.25 -14.61 -19.71
N LYS A 57 -0.96 -14.85 -20.25
CA LYS A 57 -2.17 -15.03 -19.45
C LYS A 57 -2.00 -16.18 -18.44
N ASP A 58 -1.52 -17.33 -18.90
CA ASP A 58 -1.32 -18.50 -18.03
C ASP A 58 -0.26 -18.21 -16.95
N ALA A 59 0.81 -17.50 -17.30
CA ALA A 59 1.83 -17.07 -16.34
C ALA A 59 1.28 -16.11 -15.28
N VAL A 60 0.49 -15.09 -15.67
CA VAL A 60 -0.14 -14.15 -14.73
C VAL A 60 -1.07 -14.89 -13.76
N ILE A 61 -1.89 -15.82 -14.26
CA ILE A 61 -2.77 -16.63 -13.42
C ILE A 61 -1.96 -17.45 -12.42
N GLN A 62 -0.88 -18.10 -12.87
CA GLN A 62 -0.04 -18.89 -11.98
C GLN A 62 0.65 -18.02 -10.92
N ILE A 63 1.22 -16.89 -11.33
CA ILE A 63 1.86 -15.92 -10.42
C ILE A 63 0.86 -15.44 -9.36
N ALA A 64 -0.38 -15.11 -9.74
CA ALA A 64 -1.40 -14.68 -8.79
C ALA A 64 -1.73 -15.77 -7.75
N LYS A 65 -1.83 -17.03 -8.17
CA LYS A 65 -2.00 -18.17 -7.25
C LYS A 65 -0.81 -18.32 -6.31
N ASP A 66 0.40 -18.21 -6.83
CA ASP A 66 1.63 -18.36 -6.02
C ASP A 66 1.72 -17.26 -4.96
N VAL A 67 1.48 -16.00 -5.35
CA VAL A 67 1.42 -14.86 -4.41
C VAL A 67 0.30 -15.05 -3.39
N TRP A 68 -0.89 -15.46 -3.82
CA TRP A 68 -2.01 -15.73 -2.92
C TRP A 68 -1.66 -16.83 -1.90
N ASN A 69 -1.16 -17.96 -2.38
CA ASN A 69 -0.82 -19.11 -1.55
C ASN A 69 0.26 -18.76 -0.52
N GLN A 70 1.23 -17.92 -0.90
CA GLN A 70 2.30 -17.52 -0.02
C GLN A 70 1.85 -16.52 1.04
N TYR A 71 1.10 -15.49 0.65
CA TYR A 71 0.86 -14.34 1.53
C TYR A 71 -0.56 -14.28 2.10
N TYR A 72 -1.58 -14.78 1.40
CA TYR A 72 -3.00 -14.59 1.73
C TYR A 72 -3.66 -15.87 2.25
N ALA A 73 -3.35 -17.04 1.66
CA ALA A 73 -3.95 -18.31 2.08
C ALA A 73 -3.80 -18.61 3.59
N PRO A 74 -2.69 -18.28 4.28
CA PRO A 74 -2.60 -18.46 5.73
C PRO A 74 -3.63 -17.67 6.54
N ALA A 75 -4.09 -16.51 6.04
CA ALA A 75 -5.08 -15.67 6.68
C ALA A 75 -6.52 -16.03 6.27
N PHE A 76 -6.73 -16.38 5.00
CA PHE A 76 -8.08 -16.61 4.45
C PHE A 76 -8.52 -18.09 4.42
N GLY A 77 -7.59 -19.04 4.55
CA GLY A 77 -7.90 -20.48 4.55
C GLY A 77 -8.20 -21.08 3.16
N GLU A 78 -8.15 -20.28 2.10
CA GLU A 78 -8.37 -20.72 0.72
C GLU A 78 -7.08 -20.62 -0.12
N LYS A 79 -6.88 -21.59 -1.02
CA LYS A 79 -5.72 -21.67 -1.92
C LYS A 79 -6.13 -21.48 -3.37
N ASP A 80 -5.13 -21.17 -4.20
CA ASP A 80 -5.24 -21.08 -5.66
C ASP A 80 -6.25 -20.03 -6.16
N VAL A 81 -6.50 -19.00 -5.35
CA VAL A 81 -7.33 -17.85 -5.69
C VAL A 81 -6.57 -16.92 -6.64
N ILE A 82 -7.26 -16.48 -7.69
CA ILE A 82 -6.68 -15.66 -8.77
C ILE A 82 -7.04 -14.18 -8.69
N LEU A 83 -7.64 -13.74 -7.58
CA LEU A 83 -8.22 -12.39 -7.41
C LEU A 83 -7.19 -11.28 -7.68
N LEU A 84 -5.93 -11.50 -7.32
CA LEU A 84 -4.83 -10.53 -7.50
C LEU A 84 -4.48 -10.26 -8.98
N ALA A 85 -4.96 -11.08 -9.92
CA ALA A 85 -4.74 -10.92 -11.37
C ALA A 85 -5.75 -9.97 -12.05
N ILE A 86 -6.58 -9.25 -11.30
CA ILE A 86 -7.71 -8.47 -11.86
C ILE A 86 -7.29 -7.19 -12.60
N TYR A 87 -6.09 -6.68 -12.38
CA TYR A 87 -5.65 -5.37 -12.88
C TYR A 87 -4.97 -5.44 -14.25
N SER A 88 -5.75 -5.26 -15.33
CA SER A 88 -5.22 -5.19 -16.70
C SER A 88 -4.21 -4.06 -16.94
N HIS A 89 -4.26 -2.99 -16.14
CA HIS A 89 -3.31 -1.88 -16.21
C HIS A 89 -1.86 -2.30 -15.97
N MET A 90 -1.60 -3.43 -15.30
CA MET A 90 -0.24 -3.95 -15.10
C MET A 90 0.48 -4.32 -16.41
N ILE A 91 -0.29 -4.57 -17.48
CA ILE A 91 0.25 -4.87 -18.81
C ILE A 91 0.43 -3.59 -19.63
N ASN A 92 -0.52 -2.65 -19.55
CA ASN A 92 -0.47 -1.40 -20.31
C ASN A 92 0.50 -0.36 -19.72
N SER A 93 0.65 -0.36 -18.39
CA SER A 93 1.48 0.57 -17.64
C SER A 93 2.45 -0.24 -16.79
N GLY A 94 3.70 -0.34 -17.24
CA GLY A 94 4.67 -1.19 -16.56
C GLY A 94 5.01 -0.71 -15.16
N LEU A 95 5.02 -1.63 -14.20
CA LEU A 95 5.33 -1.37 -12.79
C LEU A 95 4.46 -0.25 -12.18
N TYR A 96 3.19 -0.18 -12.56
CA TYR A 96 2.25 0.82 -12.07
C TYR A 96 1.75 0.52 -10.66
N THR A 97 1.35 -0.73 -10.39
CA THR A 97 0.72 -1.07 -9.11
C THR A 97 1.68 -1.08 -7.90
N PRO A 98 3.01 -1.33 -8.05
CA PRO A 98 3.97 -1.19 -6.95
C PRO A 98 4.07 0.20 -6.31
N ASP A 99 3.68 1.26 -7.03
CA ASP A 99 3.70 2.61 -6.48
C ASP A 99 2.63 2.84 -5.40
N TYR A 100 1.51 2.09 -5.46
CA TYR A 100 0.38 2.23 -4.52
C TYR A 100 0.71 1.83 -3.08
N PRO A 101 1.20 0.60 -2.80
CA PRO A 101 1.54 0.23 -1.42
C PRO A 101 2.64 1.13 -0.86
N LEU A 102 3.60 1.55 -1.70
CA LEU A 102 4.62 2.52 -1.29
C LEU A 102 3.99 3.86 -0.91
N GLY A 103 3.07 4.37 -1.72
CA GLY A 103 2.29 5.56 -1.45
C GLY A 103 1.49 5.47 -0.16
N HIS A 104 0.83 4.34 0.12
CA HIS A 104 0.09 4.13 1.36
C HIS A 104 1.02 4.17 2.59
N ILE A 105 2.17 3.49 2.53
CA ILE A 105 3.15 3.47 3.63
C ILE A 105 3.67 4.88 3.90
N ILE A 106 4.05 5.62 2.85
CA ILE A 106 4.52 7.00 2.94
C ILE A 106 3.42 7.91 3.52
N ALA A 107 2.19 7.83 2.99
CA ALA A 107 1.07 8.64 3.42
C ALA A 107 0.77 8.42 4.91
N PHE A 108 0.72 7.16 5.36
CA PHE A 108 0.48 6.84 6.76
C PHE A 108 1.60 7.36 7.67
N GLN A 109 2.86 7.20 7.27
CA GLN A 109 4.02 7.68 8.01
C GLN A 109 4.03 9.21 8.14
N ILE A 110 3.66 9.93 7.09
CA ILE A 110 3.48 11.40 7.11
C ILE A 110 2.34 11.79 8.04
N GLU A 111 1.19 11.12 7.95
CA GLU A 111 0.03 11.41 8.79
C GLU A 111 0.37 11.28 10.28
N GLN A 112 1.06 10.20 10.67
CA GLN A 112 1.51 10.02 12.06
C GLN A 112 2.47 11.12 12.51
N TYR A 113 3.37 11.57 11.63
CA TYR A 113 4.26 12.69 11.92
C TYR A 113 3.47 14.00 12.13
N LEU A 114 2.50 14.28 11.24
CA LEU A 114 1.70 15.50 11.27
C LEU A 114 0.74 15.60 12.46
N LYS A 115 0.39 14.48 13.13
CA LYS A 115 -0.36 14.53 14.41
C LYS A 115 0.34 15.38 15.48
N LYS A 116 1.67 15.54 15.42
CA LYS A 116 2.47 16.35 16.34
C LYS A 116 3.09 17.60 15.68
N GLY A 117 3.05 17.66 14.35
CA GLY A 117 3.69 18.69 13.54
C GLY A 117 2.81 19.92 13.31
N ASN A 118 3.35 20.88 12.55
CA ASN A 118 2.60 22.00 12.01
C ASN A 118 2.32 21.75 10.53
N LEU A 119 1.06 21.44 10.20
CA LEU A 119 0.66 21.06 8.85
C LEU A 119 1.19 22.02 7.77
N ALA A 120 1.03 23.34 7.95
CA ALA A 120 1.45 24.30 6.94
C ALA A 120 2.97 24.31 6.73
N LYS A 121 3.75 24.45 7.81
CA LYS A 121 5.22 24.51 7.73
C LYS A 121 5.82 23.19 7.26
N ASP A 122 5.29 22.08 7.74
CA ASP A 122 5.80 20.75 7.40
C ASP A 122 5.47 20.39 5.94
N MET A 123 4.25 20.67 5.47
CA MET A 123 3.89 20.44 4.07
C MET A 123 4.70 21.31 3.11
N GLU A 124 4.93 22.59 3.43
CA GLU A 124 5.81 23.46 2.62
C GLU A 124 7.21 22.84 2.50
N ARG A 125 7.83 22.49 3.64
CA ARG A 125 9.16 21.84 3.67
C ARG A 125 9.19 20.54 2.88
N MET A 126 8.13 19.73 2.94
CA MET A 126 8.02 18.46 2.20
C MET A 126 7.91 18.70 0.68
N CYS A 127 7.07 19.63 0.25
CA CYS A 127 6.77 19.87 -1.16
C CYS A 127 7.90 20.58 -1.91
N VAL A 128 8.71 21.43 -1.26
CA VAL A 128 9.81 22.17 -1.94
C VAL A 128 11.04 21.33 -2.24
N GLN A 129 11.14 20.10 -1.74
CA GLN A 129 12.36 19.28 -1.88
C GLN A 129 12.67 18.85 -3.33
N GLY A 130 11.66 18.79 -4.21
CA GLY A 130 11.84 18.52 -5.64
C GLY A 130 12.30 17.09 -5.96
N SER A 131 13.23 16.97 -6.92
CA SER A 131 13.64 15.69 -7.52
C SER A 131 14.76 14.99 -6.73
N ILE A 132 14.37 14.27 -5.68
CA ILE A 132 15.24 13.42 -4.87
C ILE A 132 14.63 12.03 -4.68
N THR A 133 15.42 11.07 -4.22
CA THR A 133 14.92 9.70 -4.02
C THR A 133 13.86 9.65 -2.90
N PRO A 134 12.90 8.71 -2.96
CA PRO A 134 11.83 8.62 -1.95
C PRO A 134 12.35 8.47 -0.52
N ASN A 135 13.43 7.73 -0.29
CA ASN A 135 14.02 7.60 1.05
C ASN A 135 14.65 8.90 1.53
N LEU A 136 15.43 9.58 0.68
CA LEU A 136 16.02 10.87 1.06
C LEU A 136 14.93 11.93 1.29
N TRP A 137 13.85 11.88 0.51
CA TRP A 137 12.68 12.73 0.70
C TRP A 137 12.02 12.48 2.06
N MET A 138 11.80 11.22 2.43
CA MET A 138 11.23 10.84 3.73
C MET A 138 12.16 11.20 4.91
N GLU A 139 13.47 10.99 4.78
CA GLU A 139 14.44 11.39 5.81
C GLU A 139 14.39 12.90 6.07
N LYS A 140 14.34 13.69 5.01
CA LYS A 140 14.20 15.14 5.10
C LYS A 140 12.81 15.61 5.48
N ALA A 141 11.76 14.81 5.27
CA ALA A 141 10.37 15.13 5.56
C ALA A 141 9.97 14.80 7.01
N VAL A 142 10.28 13.60 7.46
CA VAL A 142 9.83 13.06 8.76
C VAL A 142 10.97 12.54 9.64
N GLY A 143 12.23 12.73 9.22
CA GLY A 143 13.41 12.37 10.01
C GLY A 143 13.85 10.90 9.94
N GLN A 144 13.24 10.11 9.06
CA GLN A 144 13.51 8.67 8.92
C GLN A 144 13.18 8.19 7.51
N SER A 145 13.83 7.11 7.05
CA SER A 145 13.54 6.49 5.76
C SER A 145 12.11 5.89 5.74
N ILE A 146 11.67 5.49 4.54
CA ILE A 146 10.35 4.85 4.36
C ILE A 146 10.28 3.59 5.23
N SER A 147 9.20 3.45 6.01
CA SER A 147 9.03 2.32 6.91
C SER A 147 7.57 1.92 7.07
N THR A 148 7.31 0.62 7.09
CA THR A 148 6.00 0.04 7.43
C THR A 148 5.71 0.12 8.93
N LYS A 149 6.73 0.37 9.77
CA LYS A 149 6.60 0.34 11.23
C LYS A 149 5.50 1.24 11.79
N PRO A 150 5.33 2.51 11.36
CA PRO A 150 4.25 3.36 11.87
C PRO A 150 2.86 2.76 11.64
N LEU A 151 2.63 2.14 10.47
CA LEU A 151 1.38 1.49 10.13
C LEU A 151 1.14 0.23 10.97
N LEU A 152 2.16 -0.63 11.08
CA LEU A 152 2.06 -1.87 11.87
C LEU A 152 1.87 -1.58 13.36
N ASP A 153 2.62 -0.64 13.94
CA ASP A 153 2.49 -0.25 15.35
C ASP A 153 1.09 0.33 15.65
N ALA A 154 0.53 1.10 14.71
CA ALA A 154 -0.82 1.66 14.87
C ALA A 154 -1.91 0.58 14.79
N ALA A 155 -1.77 -0.37 13.86
CA ALA A 155 -2.69 -1.49 13.72
C ALA A 155 -2.60 -2.44 14.93
N GLU A 156 -1.42 -2.72 15.46
CA GLU A 156 -1.24 -3.54 16.67
C GLU A 156 -1.93 -2.90 17.89
N LYS A 157 -1.76 -1.58 18.07
CA LYS A 157 -2.48 -0.82 19.11
C LYS A 157 -3.99 -0.88 18.90
N ALA A 158 -4.45 -0.78 17.66
CA ALA A 158 -5.88 -0.87 17.33
C ALA A 158 -6.46 -2.24 17.67
N LEU A 159 -5.75 -3.33 17.36
CA LEU A 159 -6.16 -4.68 17.73
C LEU A 159 -6.33 -4.85 19.23
N ALA A 160 -5.39 -4.33 20.03
CA ALA A 160 -5.45 -4.41 21.50
C ALA A 160 -6.63 -3.64 22.13
N VAL A 161 -7.28 -2.74 21.39
CA VAL A 161 -8.44 -1.95 21.85
C VAL A 161 -9.77 -2.49 21.29
N ILE A 162 -9.75 -3.03 20.07
CA ILE A 162 -10.96 -3.49 19.38
C ILE A 162 -11.32 -4.96 19.71
N GLN A 163 -10.32 -5.79 20.02
CA GLN A 163 -10.53 -7.18 20.47
C GLN A 163 -10.96 -7.25 21.94
#